data_AF-A0AAW4IEU2-F1
#
_entry.id   AF-A0AAW4IEU2-F1
#
_cell.length_a   1.000
_cell.length_b   1.000
_cell.length_c   1.000
_cell.angle_alpha   90.00
_cell.angle_beta   90.00
_cell.angle_gamma   90.00
#
_symmetry.space_group_name_H-M   'P 1'
#
loop_
_entity.id
_entity.type
_entity.pdbx_description
1 polymer ?
#
loop_
_entity_poly.entity_id
_entity_poly.type
_entity_poly.pdbx_seq_one_letter_code
_entity_poly.pdbx_strand_id
1 'polypeptide(L)'
;MSFFGSVVKGIGNAAQDVIKKGISENWKKINSMSQNRLEEIYSEREESGQRDTTHTLIVLALVVKNPFIIDSSSNSEDLIRKVKSIKRSIELEESREFREIREAIRSFENKFSSSDS
;
A
#
# COMPACT_ATOMS: atom_id res chain seq x y z
N MET A 1 -6.27 0.93 -34.77
CA MET A 1 -6.00 -0.47 -35.11
C MET A 1 -5.34 -1.12 -33.90
N SER A 2 -6.08 -1.97 -33.19
CA SER A 2 -5.75 -2.50 -31.87
C SER A 2 -4.98 -3.81 -31.97
N PHE A 3 -3.66 -3.77 -31.75
CA PHE A 3 -2.80 -4.96 -31.68
C PHE A 3 -2.56 -5.50 -30.26
N PHE A 4 -3.20 -4.91 -29.23
CA PHE A 4 -3.06 -5.35 -27.82
C PHE A 4 -4.24 -6.17 -27.29
N GLY A 5 -5.21 -6.54 -28.14
CA GLY A 5 -6.49 -7.10 -27.69
C GLY A 5 -6.50 -8.58 -27.28
N SER A 6 -5.52 -9.39 -27.71
CA SER A 6 -5.68 -10.86 -27.66
C SER A 6 -4.60 -11.63 -26.88
N VAL A 7 -3.39 -11.11 -26.72
CA VAL A 7 -2.28 -11.84 -26.05
C VAL A 7 -2.18 -11.54 -24.53
N VAL A 8 -2.83 -10.47 -24.05
CA VAL A 8 -2.68 -9.98 -22.66
C VAL A 8 -3.43 -10.84 -21.62
N LYS A 9 -4.46 -11.60 -22.02
CA LYS A 9 -5.34 -12.31 -21.07
C LYS A 9 -4.68 -13.50 -20.34
N GLY A 10 -3.66 -14.13 -20.92
CA GLY A 10 -3.00 -15.29 -20.31
C GLY A 10 -1.84 -14.94 -19.36
N ILE A 11 -1.02 -13.96 -19.74
CA ILE A 11 0.16 -13.54 -18.97
C ILE A 11 -0.21 -12.49 -17.91
N GLY A 12 -1.23 -11.66 -18.18
CA GLY A 12 -1.71 -10.62 -17.27
C GLY A 12 -2.26 -11.16 -15.95
N ASN A 13 -2.97 -12.30 -15.98
CA ASN A 13 -3.57 -12.88 -14.77
C ASN A 13 -2.49 -13.44 -13.82
N ALA A 14 -1.53 -14.22 -14.34
CA ALA A 14 -0.46 -14.78 -13.51
C ALA A 14 0.43 -13.68 -12.89
N ALA A 15 0.74 -12.62 -13.64
CA ALA A 15 1.50 -11.49 -13.12
C ALA A 15 0.71 -10.73 -12.04
N GLN A 16 -0.60 -10.53 -12.24
CA GLN A 16 -1.47 -9.91 -11.23
C GLN A 16 -1.58 -10.76 -9.97
N ASP A 17 -1.68 -12.08 -10.09
CA ASP A 17 -1.75 -12.99 -8.95
C ASP A 17 -0.46 -12.99 -8.13
N VAL A 18 0.71 -12.92 -8.79
CA VAL A 18 2.00 -12.77 -8.11
C VAL A 18 2.08 -11.43 -7.35
N ILE A 19 1.61 -10.33 -7.96
CA ILE A 19 1.57 -9.02 -7.30
C ILE A 19 0.67 -9.07 -6.06
N LYS A 20 -0.55 -9.60 -6.21
CA LYS A 20 -1.52 -9.74 -5.10
C LYS A 20 -0.96 -10.61 -3.98
N LYS A 21 -0.35 -11.74 -4.33
CA LYS A 21 0.32 -12.62 -3.36
C LYS A 21 1.44 -11.88 -2.61
N GLY A 22 2.30 -11.15 -3.33
CA GLY A 22 3.35 -10.33 -2.73
C GLY A 22 2.80 -9.27 -1.77
N ILE A 23 1.72 -8.57 -2.14
CA ILE A 23 1.04 -7.60 -1.29
C ILE A 23 0.50 -8.28 -0.02
N SER A 24 -0.21 -9.40 -0.16
CA SER A 24 -0.78 -10.14 0.98
C SER A 24 0.30 -10.65 1.93
N GLU A 25 1.37 -11.25 1.41
CA GLU A 25 2.48 -11.77 2.23
C GLU A 25 3.24 -10.66 2.94
N ASN A 26 3.50 -9.53 2.27
CA ASN A 26 4.14 -8.38 2.89
C ASN A 26 3.24 -7.77 3.96
N TRP A 27 1.93 -7.66 3.71
CA TRP A 27 0.99 -7.17 4.71
C TRP A 27 0.96 -8.04 5.95
N LYS A 28 0.91 -9.37 5.82
CA LYS A 28 0.99 -10.29 6.96
C LYS A 28 2.22 -10.04 7.82
N LYS A 29 3.39 -9.93 7.17
CA LYS A 29 4.67 -9.66 7.86
C LYS A 29 4.61 -8.31 8.58
N ILE A 30 4.25 -7.24 7.87
CA ILE A 30 4.17 -5.87 8.40
C ILE A 30 3.17 -5.78 9.56
N ASN A 31 1.96 -6.32 9.40
CA ASN A 31 0.91 -6.20 10.40
C ASN A 31 1.24 -6.95 11.71
N SER A 32 2.04 -8.03 11.60
CA SER A 32 2.54 -8.78 12.75
C SER A 32 3.67 -8.09 13.53
N MET A 33 4.28 -7.04 12.98
CA MET A 33 5.34 -6.29 13.64
C MET A 33 4.80 -5.36 14.74
N SER A 34 5.63 -5.14 15.75
CA SER A 34 5.40 -4.09 16.76
C SER A 34 5.46 -2.71 16.10
N GLN A 35 4.78 -1.74 16.71
CA GLN A 35 4.78 -0.36 16.22
C GLN A 35 6.20 0.21 16.14
N ASN A 36 7.00 0.07 17.21
CA ASN A 36 8.40 0.52 17.23
C ASN A 36 9.22 -0.06 16.07
N ARG A 37 9.05 -1.35 15.75
CA ARG A 37 9.78 -1.95 14.64
C ARG A 37 9.34 -1.41 13.28
N LEU A 38 8.06 -1.09 13.12
CA LEU A 38 7.55 -0.46 11.91
C LEU A 38 8.08 0.97 11.74
N GLU A 39 8.19 1.72 12.84
CA GLU A 39 8.78 3.06 12.86
C GLU A 39 10.26 3.03 12.47
N GLU A 40 11.04 2.11 13.05
CA GLU A 40 12.45 1.91 12.67
C GLU A 40 12.60 1.64 11.16
N ILE A 41 11.85 0.68 10.63
CA ILE A 41 11.93 0.33 9.20
C ILE A 41 11.45 1.50 8.33
N TYR A 42 10.45 2.26 8.78
CA TYR A 42 9.98 3.45 8.07
C TYR A 42 11.11 4.50 7.96
N SER A 43 11.77 4.82 9.07
CA SER A 43 12.91 5.75 9.09
C SER A 43 14.06 5.27 8.22
N GLU A 44 14.47 4.00 8.32
CA GLU A 44 15.52 3.39 7.48
C GLU A 44 15.20 3.53 5.98
N ARG A 45 13.92 3.37 5.61
CA ARG A 45 13.46 3.47 4.21
C ARG A 45 13.36 4.91 3.72
N GLU A 46 12.97 5.85 4.57
CA GLU A 46 13.00 7.28 4.24
C GLU A 46 14.44 7.76 3.99
N GLU A 47 15.38 7.39 4.87
CA GLU A 47 16.81 7.74 4.75
C GLU A 47 17.44 7.16 3.47
N SER A 48 17.05 5.94 3.10
CA SER A 48 17.54 5.27 1.88
C SER A 48 16.75 5.61 0.62
N GLY A 49 15.68 6.41 0.71
CA GLY A 49 14.82 6.77 -0.42
C GLY A 49 14.04 5.60 -1.04
N GLN A 50 13.88 4.49 -0.31
CA GLN A 50 13.22 3.27 -0.80
C GLN A 50 11.69 3.39 -0.76
N ARG A 51 11.11 4.05 -1.77
CA ARG A 51 9.65 4.26 -1.91
C ARG A 51 8.95 3.17 -2.72
N ASP A 52 9.18 1.91 -2.36
CA ASP A 52 8.55 0.76 -3.04
C ASP A 52 7.16 0.40 -2.45
N THR A 53 6.53 -0.67 -2.94
CA THR A 53 5.24 -1.16 -2.42
C THR A 53 5.31 -1.52 -0.94
N THR A 54 6.45 -2.03 -0.47
CA THR A 54 6.64 -2.40 0.94
C THR A 54 6.61 -1.16 1.82
N HIS A 55 7.30 -0.09 1.40
CA HIS A 55 7.23 1.20 2.05
C HIS A 55 5.79 1.74 2.13
N THR A 56 5.04 1.69 1.02
CA THR A 56 3.61 2.09 1.04
C THR A 56 2.78 1.27 2.02
N LEU A 57 3.00 -0.04 2.11
CA LEU A 57 2.29 -0.90 3.07
C LEU A 57 2.69 -0.60 4.53
N ILE A 58 3.95 -0.25 4.80
CA ILE A 58 4.41 0.19 6.13
C ILE A 58 3.71 1.48 6.52
N VAL A 59 3.65 2.46 5.63
CA VAL A 59 2.92 3.71 5.86
C VAL A 59 1.46 3.44 6.20
N LEU A 60 0.78 2.59 5.43
CA LEU A 60 -0.62 2.22 5.69
C LEU A 60 -0.78 1.54 7.06
N ALA A 61 0.12 0.64 7.44
CA ALA A 61 0.09 0.00 8.75
C ALA A 61 0.32 0.98 9.90
N LEU A 62 1.26 1.92 9.74
CA LEU A 62 1.53 2.97 10.72
C LEU A 62 0.34 3.94 10.86
N VAL A 63 -0.33 4.30 9.78
CA VAL A 63 -1.55 5.14 9.86
C VAL A 63 -2.63 4.48 10.72
N VAL A 64 -2.79 3.16 10.64
CA VAL A 64 -3.77 2.42 11.46
C VAL A 64 -3.34 2.32 12.91
N LYS A 65 -2.05 2.04 13.17
CA LYS A 65 -1.54 1.81 14.53
C LYS A 65 -1.29 3.12 15.30
N ASN A 66 -0.73 4.13 14.64
CA ASN A 66 -0.46 5.43 15.22
C ASN A 66 -0.48 6.54 14.13
N PRO A 67 -1.64 7.18 13.92
CA PRO A 67 -1.77 8.19 12.89
C PRO A 67 -0.94 9.45 13.14
N PHE A 68 -0.36 9.69 14.31
CA PHE A 68 0.41 10.92 14.57
C PHE A 68 1.85 10.89 14.05
N ILE A 69 2.36 9.71 13.67
CA ILE A 69 3.76 9.52 13.28
C ILE A 69 4.03 9.92 11.83
N ILE A 70 3.06 9.68 10.94
CA ILE A 70 3.22 10.03 9.53
C ILE A 70 2.95 11.52 9.38
N ASP A 71 3.96 12.31 9.07
CA ASP A 71 3.82 13.75 8.92
C ASP A 71 3.05 14.12 7.63
N SER A 72 2.44 15.30 7.58
CA SER A 72 1.71 15.76 6.37
C SER A 72 2.64 15.96 5.17
N SER A 73 3.92 16.20 5.42
CA SER A 73 5.00 16.22 4.42
C SER A 73 5.19 14.87 3.69
N SER A 74 4.71 13.76 4.28
CA SER A 74 4.70 12.43 3.66
C SER A 74 3.62 12.28 2.58
N ASN A 75 2.71 13.26 2.42
CA ASN A 75 1.65 13.29 1.41
C ASN A 75 2.17 13.61 -0.01
N SER A 76 3.22 12.91 -0.42
CA SER A 76 3.76 13.04 -1.77
C SER A 76 2.77 12.47 -2.79
N GLU A 77 2.65 13.11 -3.96
CA GLU A 77 1.82 12.60 -5.06
C GLU A 77 2.16 11.15 -5.42
N ASP A 78 3.43 10.76 -5.27
CA ASP A 78 3.91 9.40 -5.53
C ASP A 78 3.30 8.38 -4.55
N LEU A 79 3.26 8.71 -3.25
CA LEU A 79 2.61 7.87 -2.24
C LEU A 79 1.12 7.71 -2.54
N ILE A 80 0.42 8.81 -2.87
CA ILE A 80 -1.01 8.76 -3.25
C ILE A 80 -1.21 7.87 -4.48
N ARG A 81 -0.36 8.00 -5.50
CA ARG A 81 -0.43 7.18 -6.72
C ARG A 81 -0.24 5.69 -6.39
N LYS A 82 0.72 5.34 -5.54
CA LYS A 82 0.97 3.96 -5.09
C LYS A 82 -0.19 3.40 -4.27
N VAL A 83 -0.73 4.16 -3.33
CA VAL A 83 -1.93 3.79 -2.56
C VAL A 83 -3.11 3.50 -3.48
N LYS A 84 -3.38 4.38 -4.46
CA LYS A 84 -4.44 4.17 -5.47
C LYS A 84 -4.18 2.94 -6.33
N SER A 85 -2.92 2.67 -6.69
CA SER A 85 -2.54 1.47 -7.43
C SER A 85 -2.84 0.20 -6.62
N ILE A 86 -2.45 0.15 -5.35
CA ILE A 86 -2.73 -0.97 -4.45
C ILE A 86 -4.25 -1.17 -4.31
N LYS A 87 -5.01 -0.08 -4.05
CA LYS A 87 -6.48 -0.11 -3.94
C LYS A 87 -7.13 -0.80 -5.14
N ARG A 88 -6.73 -0.43 -6.36
CA ARG A 88 -7.23 -1.03 -7.61
C ARG A 88 -6.81 -2.49 -7.75
N SER A 89 -5.56 -2.83 -7.41
CA SER A 89 -5.05 -4.20 -7.53
C SER A 89 -5.77 -5.20 -6.63
N ILE A 90 -6.34 -4.75 -5.50
CA ILE A 90 -6.98 -5.61 -4.50
C ILE A 90 -8.50 -5.41 -4.44
N GLU A 91 -9.10 -4.60 -5.31
CA GLU A 91 -10.49 -4.13 -5.18
C GLU A 91 -11.51 -5.26 -5.01
N LEU A 92 -11.36 -6.34 -5.80
CA LEU A 92 -12.27 -7.48 -5.83
C LEU A 92 -11.84 -8.65 -4.93
N GLU A 93 -10.76 -8.49 -4.16
CA GLU A 93 -10.20 -9.59 -3.37
C GLU A 93 -10.86 -9.67 -1.99
N GLU A 94 -11.35 -10.85 -1.60
CA GLU A 94 -12.15 -11.02 -0.37
C GLU A 94 -11.34 -11.45 0.87
N SER A 95 -10.04 -11.73 0.69
CA SER A 95 -9.18 -12.21 1.78
C SER A 95 -9.15 -11.23 2.96
N ARG A 96 -8.88 -11.76 4.15
CA ARG A 96 -8.76 -10.96 5.38
C ARG A 96 -7.72 -9.85 5.21
N GLU A 97 -6.57 -10.16 4.63
CA GLU A 97 -5.46 -9.23 4.46
C GLU A 97 -5.86 -8.07 3.54
N PHE A 98 -6.53 -8.35 2.42
CA PHE A 98 -6.96 -7.29 1.49
C PHE A 98 -8.06 -6.41 2.09
N ARG A 99 -8.91 -6.97 2.96
CA ARG A 99 -9.87 -6.18 3.74
C ARG A 99 -9.17 -5.21 4.69
N GLU A 100 -8.21 -5.71 5.47
CA GLU A 100 -7.40 -4.89 6.38
C GLU A 100 -6.63 -3.80 5.62
N ILE A 101 -6.05 -4.11 4.45
CA ILE A 101 -5.40 -3.10 3.60
C ILE A 101 -6.40 -2.04 3.14
N ARG A 102 -7.60 -2.43 2.68
CA ARG A 102 -8.63 -1.45 2.27
C ARG A 102 -9.07 -0.56 3.42
N GLU A 103 -9.17 -1.09 4.63
CA GLU A 103 -9.45 -0.30 5.84
C GLU A 103 -8.31 0.68 6.14
N ALA A 104 -7.06 0.24 6.05
CA ALA A 104 -5.89 1.11 6.21
C ALA A 104 -5.86 2.23 5.16
N ILE A 105 -6.22 1.93 3.91
CA ILE A 105 -6.33 2.93 2.83
C ILE A 105 -7.42 3.95 3.15
N ARG A 106 -8.57 3.54 3.70
CA ARG A 106 -9.62 4.48 4.12
C ARG A 106 -9.13 5.40 5.24
N SER A 107 -8.41 4.85 6.23
CA SER A 107 -7.82 5.67 7.31
C SER A 107 -6.80 6.66 6.76
N PHE A 108 -5.98 6.25 5.79
CA PHE A 108 -5.07 7.11 5.07
C PHE A 108 -5.82 8.23 4.32
N GLU A 109 -6.79 7.89 3.48
CA GLU A 109 -7.60 8.85 2.73
C GLU A 109 -8.28 9.86 3.68
N ASN A 110 -8.88 9.41 4.77
CA ASN A 110 -9.51 10.30 5.75
C ASN A 110 -8.50 11.27 6.37
N LYS A 111 -7.32 10.79 6.76
CA LYS A 111 -6.30 11.63 7.39
C LYS A 111 -5.78 12.70 6.44
N PHE A 112 -5.47 12.33 5.20
CA PHE A 112 -4.80 13.23 4.24
C PHE A 112 -5.78 14.02 3.35
N SER A 113 -7.07 13.67 3.30
CA SER A 113 -8.12 14.52 2.71
C SER A 113 -8.64 15.59 3.67
N SER A 114 -8.43 15.43 4.99
CA SER A 114 -8.81 16.43 5.99
C SER A 114 -7.86 17.63 6.05
N SER A 115 -6.73 17.60 5.35
CA SER A 115 -5.71 18.66 5.37
C SER A 115 -5.90 19.75 4.30
N ASP A 116 -6.93 19.62 3.45
CA ASP A 116 -7.32 20.60 2.42
C ASP A 116 -8.52 21.48 2.84
N SER A 117 -8.90 21.50 4.13
CA SER A 117 -10.04 22.28 4.67
C SER A 117 -9.60 23.42 5.57
#